data_AF-A0A8S7SGB1-F1
#
_entry.id   AF-A0A8S7SGB1-F1
#
_cell.length_a   1.000
_cell.length_b   1.000
_cell.length_c   1.000
_cell.angle_alpha   90.00
_cell.angle_beta   90.00
_cell.angle_gamma   90.00
#
_symmetry.space_group_name_H-M   'P 1'
#
loop_
_entity.id
_entity.type
_entity.pdbx_description
1 polymer ?
#
loop_
_entity_poly.entity_id
_entity_poly.type
_entity_poly.pdbx_seq_one_letter_code
_entity_poly.pdbx_strand_id
1 'polypeptide(L)' 'SGVAARIARVHQFGERDQVAPGIFTDYPVRELLGISQADERLIYNTVLGRIAEAVQ' A
#
# COMPACT_ATOMS: atom_id res chain seq x y z
N SER A 1 -4.51 -1.14 -14.42
CA SER A 1 -4.19 0.22 -14.90
C SER A 1 -5.42 1.11 -14.70
N GLY A 2 -5.28 2.44 -14.65
CA GLY A 2 -6.40 3.37 -14.46
C GLY A 2 -6.07 4.56 -13.56
N VAL A 3 -7.04 5.46 -13.36
CA VAL A 3 -6.89 6.70 -12.59
C VAL A 3 -6.49 6.41 -11.13
N ALA A 4 -7.17 5.49 -10.46
CA ALA A 4 -6.84 5.13 -9.08
C ALA A 4 -5.41 4.57 -8.95
N ALA A 5 -4.98 3.73 -9.89
CA ALA A 5 -3.62 3.18 -9.91
C ALA A 5 -2.56 4.28 -10.15
N ARG A 6 -2.88 5.30 -10.98
CA ARG A 6 -2.01 6.47 -11.17
C ARG A 6 -1.89 7.28 -9.89
N ILE A 7 -3.02 7.64 -9.26
CA ILE A 7 -3.06 8.37 -7.99
C ILE A 7 -2.26 7.62 -6.92
N ALA A 8 -2.49 6.31 -6.78
CA ALA A 8 -1.77 5.50 -5.80
C ALA A 8 -0.26 5.55 -6.00
N ARG A 9 0.24 5.43 -7.24
CA ARG A 9 1.69 5.52 -7.53
C ARG A 9 2.26 6.90 -7.25
N VAL A 10 1.60 7.95 -7.74
CA VAL A 10 2.03 9.34 -7.56
C VAL A 10 2.20 9.65 -6.07
N HIS A 11 1.19 9.29 -5.27
CA HIS A 11 1.24 9.50 -3.82
C HIS A 11 2.22 8.57 -3.09
N GLN A 12 2.39 7.33 -3.55
CA GLN A 12 3.30 6.37 -2.90
C GLN A 12 4.76 6.76 -3.10
N PHE A 13 5.12 7.14 -4.33
CA PHE A 13 6.50 7.39 -4.72
C PHE A 13 6.87 8.88 -4.74
N GLY A 14 5.94 9.77 -4.37
CA GLY A 14 6.18 11.22 -4.37
C GLY A 14 6.43 11.78 -5.76
N GLU A 15 5.67 11.34 -6.76
CA GLU A 15 5.81 11.81 -8.14
C GLU A 15 5.08 13.16 -8.34
N ARG A 16 5.30 13.77 -9.50
CA ARG A 16 4.58 14.97 -9.94
C ARG A 16 3.29 14.60 -10.66
N ASP A 17 2.19 15.29 -10.35
CA ASP A 17 0.92 15.09 -11.06
C ASP A 17 0.09 16.38 -11.21
N GLN A 18 -0.88 16.34 -12.11
CA GLN A 18 -1.78 17.46 -12.39
C GLN A 18 -3.02 17.42 -11.47
N VAL A 19 -3.16 18.42 -10.61
CA VAL A 19 -4.28 18.53 -9.65
C VAL A 19 -5.46 19.34 -10.19
N ALA A 20 -5.20 20.21 -11.15
CA ALA A 20 -6.18 20.97 -11.91
C ALA A 20 -5.58 21.33 -13.28
N PRO A 21 -6.39 21.71 -14.28
CA PRO A 21 -5.87 22.10 -15.60
C PRO A 21 -4.75 23.13 -15.49
N GLY A 22 -3.55 22.77 -15.96
CA GLY A 22 -2.34 23.59 -15.91
C GLY A 22 -1.63 23.68 -14.55
N ILE A 23 -2.19 23.12 -13.48
CA ILE A 23 -1.62 23.16 -12.12
C ILE A 23 -1.03 21.80 -11.76
N PHE A 24 0.26 21.81 -11.45
CA PHE A 24 1.02 20.62 -11.09
C PHE A 24 1.57 20.73 -9.67
N THR A 25 1.69 19.60 -8.98
CA THR A 25 2.28 19.53 -7.65
C THR A 25 3.21 18.32 -7.56
N ASP A 26 4.29 18.47 -6.79
CA ASP A 26 5.15 17.38 -6.38
C ASP A 26 4.63 16.83 -5.05
N TYR A 27 4.36 15.54 -4.97
CA TYR A 27 3.85 14.94 -3.73
C TYR A 27 5.00 14.50 -2.81
N PRO A 28 4.84 14.61 -1.48
CA PRO A 28 5.77 13.98 -0.57
C PRO A 28 5.68 12.45 -0.68
N VAL A 29 6.82 11.77 -0.58
CA VAL A 29 6.88 10.30 -0.50
C VAL A 29 6.14 9.82 0.75
N ARG A 30 5.28 8.82 0.58
CA ARG A 30 4.58 8.17 1.70
C ARG A 30 5.30 6.89 2.09
N GLU A 31 6.24 7.02 3.02
CA GLU A 31 6.93 5.86 3.59
C GLU A 31 5.91 4.94 4.28
N LEU A 32 6.02 3.64 4.01
CA LEU A 32 5.28 2.65 4.76
C LEU A 32 5.90 2.57 6.15
N LEU A 33 5.08 2.69 7.19
CA LEU A 33 5.51 2.61 8.59
C LEU A 33 6.09 1.24 8.98
N GLY A 34 6.00 0.25 8.07
CA GLY A 34 6.35 -1.12 8.31
C GLY A 34 5.24 -1.89 9.03
N ILE A 35 5.55 -3.13 9.38
CA ILE A 35 4.69 -4.05 10.13
C ILE A 35 5.37 -4.26 11.48
N SER A 36 4.65 -4.13 12.59
CA SER A 36 5.25 -4.39 13.91
C SER A 36 5.48 -5.90 14.10
N GLN A 37 6.35 -6.29 15.03
CA GLN A 37 6.49 -7.72 15.38
C GLN A 37 5.18 -8.36 15.85
N ALA A 38 4.28 -7.59 16.46
CA ALA A 38 2.97 -8.08 16.87
C ALA A 38 2.09 -8.36 15.64
N ASP A 39 2.10 -7.45 14.67
CA ASP A 39 1.38 -7.60 13.40
C ASP A 39 1.94 -8.79 12.59
N GLU A 40 3.26 -8.96 12.53
CA GLU A 40 3.89 -10.11 11.87
C GLU A 40 3.43 -11.44 12.47
N ARG A 41 3.42 -11.55 13.80
CA ARG A 41 2.93 -12.76 14.48
C ARG A 41 1.45 -13.02 14.23
N LEU A 42 0.63 -11.96 14.21
CA LEU A 42 -0.79 -12.07 13.89
C LEU A 42 -0.97 -12.61 12.47
N ILE A 43 -0.32 -11.98 11.48
CA ILE A 43 -0.36 -12.41 10.08
C ILE A 43 0.08 -13.88 9.95
N TYR A 44 1.20 -14.25 10.56
CA TYR A 44 1.73 -15.61 10.55
C TYR A 44 0.73 -16.63 11.09
N ASN A 45 0.21 -16.39 12.30
CA ASN A 45 -0.74 -17.31 12.95
C ASN A 45 -2.05 -17.41 12.15
N THR A 46 -2.56 -16.29 11.64
CA THR A 46 -3.76 -16.28 10.81
C THR A 46 -3.55 -17.10 9.53
N VAL A 47 -2.46 -16.85 8.79
CA VAL A 47 -2.18 -17.56 7.52
C VAL A 47 -2.05 -19.06 7.77
N LEU A 48 -1.26 -19.47 8.76
CA LEU A 48 -1.10 -20.89 9.07
C LEU A 48 -2.38 -21.56 9.54
N GLY A 49 -3.19 -20.87 10.35
CA GLY A 49 -4.50 -21.36 10.76
C GLY A 49 -5.39 -21.66 9.57
N ARG A 50 -5.48 -20.75 8.59
CA ARG A 50 -6.27 -20.95 7.36
C ARG A 50 -5.74 -22.07 6.49
N ILE A 51 -4.41 -22.22 6.39
CA ILE A 51 -3.81 -23.35 5.66
C ILE A 51 -4.16 -24.68 6.34
N ALA A 52 -4.06 -24.74 7.68
CA ALA A 52 -4.39 -25.94 8.44
C ALA A 52 -5.86 -26.36 8.28
N GLU A 53 -6.79 -25.40 8.29
CA GLU A 53 -8.21 -25.66 7.99
C GLU A 53 -8.43 -26.20 6.58
N ALA A 54 -7.67 -25.73 5.59
CA ALA A 54 -7.86 -26.08 4.18
C ALA A 54 -7.34 -27.49 3.82
N VAL A 55 -6.51 -28.11 4.68
CA VAL A 55 -5.92 -29.43 4.44
C VAL A 55 -6.55 -30.56 5.28
N GLN A 56 -7.58 -30.25 6.06
CA GLN A 56 -8.44 -31.22 6.75
C GLN A 56 -9.60 -31.66 5.85
#